data_AF-A0A258X8W3-F1
#
_entry.id   AF-A0A258X8W3-F1
#
_cell.length_a   1.000
_cell.length_b   1.000
_cell.length_c   1.000
_cell.angle_alpha   90.00
_cell.angle_beta   90.00
_cell.angle_gamma   90.00
#
_symmetry.space_group_name_H-M   'P 1'
#
loop_
_entity.id
_entity.type
_entity.pdbx_description
1 polymer ?
#
loop_
_entity_poly.entity_id
_entity_poly.type
_entity_poly.pdbx_seq_one_letter_code
_entity_poly.pdbx_strand_id
1 'polypeptide(L)'
;MGRKVLNPKVTHEKSLPGKFLKYIFKEEKDLKMRKFPLDYSVKGTNPDLWEQVILQEKEAFDFGFYWETLAQLVEQVQSEADEIQEAFEEKDPRHLQEEIGDLIHASIGLSIFCGVDPKETIALSIQKFEKRFTCMKKIAEQDGHKNLEGQPLAVLMDYWEKSKKETAIRKEL
;
A
#
# COMPACT_ATOMS: atom_id res chain seq x y z
N MET A 1 32.77 23.87 41.28
CA MET A 1 32.02 24.47 40.15
C MET A 1 32.44 23.69 38.91
N GLY A 2 31.74 22.67 38.41
CA GLY A 2 30.33 22.57 38.08
C GLY A 2 30.23 22.18 36.59
N ARG A 3 30.67 20.97 36.22
CA ARG A 3 30.39 20.41 34.88
C ARG A 3 28.93 19.95 34.87
N LYS A 4 28.10 20.47 33.97
CA LYS A 4 26.76 19.94 33.70
C LYS A 4 26.76 19.15 32.39
N VAL A 5 26.17 17.97 32.51
CA VAL A 5 26.05 16.89 31.55
C VAL A 5 24.70 17.03 30.81
N LEU A 6 24.71 16.63 29.53
CA LEU A 6 23.65 16.17 28.61
C LEU A 6 22.17 16.55 28.83
N ASN A 7 21.50 16.86 27.70
CA ASN A 7 20.17 16.32 27.41
C ASN A 7 19.86 16.35 25.89
N PRO A 8 19.73 15.19 25.22
CA PRO A 8 18.79 15.04 24.14
C PRO A 8 17.71 14.03 24.59
N LYS A 9 16.48 14.50 24.72
CA LYS A 9 15.32 13.62 24.79
C LYS A 9 14.22 14.17 23.89
N VAL A 10 14.15 13.62 22.70
CA VAL A 10 12.88 13.44 22.01
C VAL A 10 12.79 11.96 21.67
N THR A 11 12.26 11.18 22.62
CA THR A 11 11.78 9.83 22.37
C THR A 11 10.29 9.93 22.07
N HIS A 12 9.91 9.86 20.80
CA HIS A 12 8.54 9.51 20.42
C HIS A 12 8.51 8.09 19.88
N GLU A 13 8.87 7.15 20.75
CA GLU A 13 8.60 5.73 20.52
C GLU A 13 7.12 5.49 20.85
N LYS A 14 6.23 5.77 19.89
CA LYS A 14 4.88 5.20 19.92
C LYS A 14 5.02 3.75 19.47
N SER A 15 5.21 2.84 20.43
CA SER A 15 5.20 1.41 20.18
C SER A 15 3.94 1.05 19.38
N LEU A 16 4.12 0.41 18.23
CA LEU A 16 3.03 -0.21 17.49
C LEU A 16 2.28 -1.16 18.44
N PRO A 17 0.94 -1.18 18.43
CA PRO A 17 0.17 -2.01 19.35
C PRO A 17 0.56 -3.47 19.15
N GLY A 18 1.12 -4.12 20.18
CA GLY A 18 1.68 -5.48 20.13
C GLY A 18 0.73 -6.60 19.69
N LYS A 19 -0.55 -6.29 19.41
CA LYS A 19 -1.46 -7.19 18.70
C LYS A 19 -1.12 -7.29 17.21
N PHE A 20 -0.68 -6.21 16.57
CA PHE A 20 -0.37 -6.13 15.13
C PHE A 20 0.81 -7.03 14.74
N LEU A 21 1.87 -7.04 15.54
CA LEU A 21 3.08 -7.86 15.32
C LEU A 21 2.78 -9.37 15.41
N LYS A 22 1.82 -9.77 16.25
CA LYS A 22 1.40 -11.18 16.38
C LYS A 22 0.58 -11.67 15.18
N TYR A 23 0.03 -10.77 14.37
CA TYR A 23 -0.75 -11.11 13.18
C TYR A 23 0.12 -11.37 11.95
N ILE A 24 1.27 -10.71 11.83
CA ILE A 24 2.13 -10.79 10.63
C ILE A 24 3.02 -12.05 10.64
N PHE A 25 3.50 -12.50 11.82
CA PHE A 25 4.51 -13.58 11.90
C PHE A 25 4.00 -14.94 12.43
N LYS A 26 2.78 -15.35 12.08
CA LYS A 26 2.31 -16.70 12.41
C LYS A 26 2.65 -17.68 11.28
N GLU A 27 3.09 -18.90 11.62
CA GLU A 27 3.55 -19.95 10.69
C GLU A 27 2.64 -20.13 9.45
N GLU A 28 3.26 -20.34 8.27
CA GLU A 28 2.64 -20.47 6.93
C GLU A 28 1.41 -21.40 6.84
N LYS A 29 1.22 -22.32 7.79
CA LYS A 29 0.11 -23.30 7.79
C LYS A 29 -1.25 -22.72 8.18
N ASP A 30 -1.33 -21.46 8.62
CA ASP A 30 -2.56 -20.80 9.10
C ASP A 30 -3.19 -19.78 8.13
N LEU A 31 -2.72 -19.67 6.88
CA LEU A 31 -3.20 -18.72 5.84
C LEU A 31 -4.58 -19.09 5.20
N LYS A 32 -5.45 -19.77 5.95
CA LYS A 32 -6.87 -19.91 5.59
C LYS A 32 -7.70 -18.86 6.33
N MET A 33 -8.21 -17.89 5.57
CA MET A 33 -9.40 -17.08 5.86
C MET A 33 -9.49 -16.49 7.28
N ARG A 34 -9.03 -15.23 7.46
CA ARG A 34 -9.44 -14.43 8.63
C ARG A 34 -9.84 -13.01 8.24
N LYS A 35 -10.94 -12.56 8.83
CA LYS A 35 -11.49 -11.19 8.73
C LYS A 35 -10.39 -10.16 8.98
N PHE A 36 -10.23 -9.24 8.04
CA PHE A 36 -9.39 -8.04 8.18
C PHE A 36 -9.65 -7.36 9.53
N PRO A 37 -8.62 -7.07 10.36
CA PRO A 37 -8.81 -6.25 11.54
C PRO A 37 -8.89 -4.79 11.08
N LEU A 38 -10.08 -4.32 10.70
CA LEU A 38 -10.40 -2.90 10.63
C LEU A 38 -10.51 -2.35 12.06
N ASP A 39 -9.38 -2.00 12.67
CA ASP A 39 -9.34 -0.99 13.74
C ASP A 39 -8.02 -0.22 13.66
N TYR A 40 -7.86 0.54 12.58
CA TYR A 40 -6.93 1.65 12.56
C TYR A 40 -7.66 2.90 13.07
N SER A 41 -7.71 3.04 14.39
CA SER A 41 -7.96 4.33 15.01
C SER A 41 -6.77 5.26 14.66
N VAL A 42 -6.88 6.00 13.55
CA VAL A 42 -5.98 7.12 13.23
C VAL A 42 -6.27 8.25 14.23
N LYS A 43 -5.65 8.18 15.41
CA LYS A 43 -5.69 9.26 16.40
C LYS A 43 -4.72 10.36 15.97
N GLY A 44 -5.28 11.39 15.36
CA GLY A 44 -4.60 12.66 15.11
C GLY A 44 -5.12 13.32 13.85
N THR A 45 -5.39 14.62 13.92
CA THR A 45 -5.52 15.49 12.75
C THR A 45 -4.16 15.54 12.06
N ASN A 46 -3.84 14.53 11.26
CA ASN A 46 -2.66 14.58 10.42
C ASN A 46 -2.95 15.59 9.30
N PRO A 47 -2.04 16.55 9.03
CA PRO A 47 -2.08 17.30 7.78
C PRO A 47 -2.13 16.29 6.63
N ASP A 48 -2.75 16.66 5.51
CA ASP A 48 -2.90 15.78 4.36
C ASP A 48 -1.53 15.20 3.95
N LEU A 49 -1.32 13.90 4.19
CA LEU A 49 -0.02 13.25 3.99
C LEU A 49 0.45 13.34 2.54
N TRP A 50 -0.49 13.40 1.59
CA TRP A 50 -0.16 13.61 0.18
C TRP A 50 0.45 14.98 -0.07
N GLU A 51 -0.06 16.03 0.61
CA GLU A 51 0.52 17.37 0.50
C GLU A 51 1.93 17.41 1.08
N GLN A 52 2.18 16.68 2.15
CA GLN A 52 3.53 16.60 2.75
C GLN A 52 4.53 15.96 1.78
N VAL A 53 4.17 14.85 1.13
CA VAL A 53 5.03 14.20 0.13
C VAL A 53 5.28 15.12 -1.07
N ILE A 54 4.24 15.79 -1.59
CA ILE A 54 4.40 16.74 -2.70
C ILE A 54 5.36 17.89 -2.32
N LEU A 55 5.28 18.40 -1.09
CA LEU A 55 6.19 19.43 -0.60
C LEU A 55 7.62 18.92 -0.48
N GLN A 56 7.83 17.68 -0.02
CA GLN A 56 9.15 17.06 0.07
C GLN A 56 9.78 16.84 -1.30
N GLU A 57 9.03 16.32 -2.27
CA GLU A 57 9.48 16.16 -3.65
C GLU A 57 9.87 17.50 -4.28
N LYS A 58 9.10 18.56 -3.99
CA LYS A 58 9.43 19.92 -4.42
C LYS A 58 10.71 20.44 -3.76
N GLU A 59 10.85 20.28 -2.44
CA GLU A 59 12.05 20.71 -1.70
C GLU A 59 13.29 19.97 -2.21
N ALA A 60 13.18 18.67 -2.46
CA ALA A 60 14.23 17.86 -3.06
C ALA A 60 14.64 18.40 -4.44
N PHE A 61 13.66 18.68 -5.30
CA PHE A 61 13.91 19.28 -6.61
C PHE A 61 14.60 20.65 -6.51
N ASP A 62 14.10 21.54 -5.64
CA ASP A 62 14.65 22.88 -5.41
C ASP A 62 16.08 22.82 -4.86
N PHE A 63 16.41 21.78 -4.08
CA PHE A 63 17.76 21.48 -3.60
C PHE A 63 18.68 20.89 -4.68
N GLY A 64 18.12 20.47 -5.82
CA GLY A 64 18.86 19.84 -6.93
C GLY A 64 18.92 18.32 -6.85
N PHE A 65 18.12 17.69 -5.99
CA PHE A 65 17.92 16.24 -5.95
C PHE A 65 16.66 15.87 -6.75
N TYR A 66 16.85 15.28 -7.92
CA TYR A 66 15.73 14.89 -8.79
C TYR A 66 16.10 13.71 -9.68
N TRP A 67 15.08 12.98 -10.11
CA TRP A 67 15.20 11.92 -11.10
C TRP A 67 15.27 12.51 -12.50
N GLU A 68 16.24 12.09 -13.31
CA GLU A 68 16.41 12.56 -14.69
C GLU A 68 15.50 11.80 -15.67
N THR A 69 15.18 10.55 -15.34
CA THR A 69 14.46 9.65 -16.23
C THR A 69 13.40 8.83 -15.49
N LEU A 70 12.35 8.43 -16.22
CA LEU A 70 11.34 7.50 -15.73
C LEU A 70 11.95 6.16 -15.30
N ALA A 71 13.00 5.71 -15.99
CA ALA A 71 13.64 4.41 -15.72
C ALA A 71 14.25 4.36 -14.32
N GLN A 72 14.95 5.43 -13.90
CA GLN A 72 15.54 5.52 -12.55
C GLN A 72 14.47 5.46 -11.46
N LEU A 73 13.34 6.14 -11.68
CA LEU A 73 12.25 6.16 -10.71
C LEU A 73 11.52 4.81 -10.64
N VAL A 74 11.36 4.13 -11.77
CA VAL A 74 10.81 2.76 -11.80
C VAL A 74 11.77 1.77 -11.12
N GLU A 75 13.07 1.94 -11.29
CA GLU A 75 14.10 1.14 -10.59
C GLU A 75 14.01 1.37 -9.07
N GLN A 76 13.84 2.62 -8.62
CA GLN A 76 13.61 2.92 -7.20
C GLN A 76 12.37 2.18 -6.68
N VAL A 77 11.22 2.31 -7.35
CA VAL A 77 9.98 1.63 -6.95
C VAL A 77 10.15 0.10 -6.88
N GLN A 78 10.99 -0.48 -7.74
CA GLN A 78 11.31 -1.90 -7.68
C GLN A 78 12.20 -2.24 -6.48
N SER A 79 13.20 -1.42 -6.17
CA SER A 79 14.05 -1.57 -4.99
C SER A 79 13.23 -1.60 -3.70
N GLU A 80 12.33 -0.63 -3.50
CA GLU A 80 11.48 -0.58 -2.30
C GLU A 80 10.58 -1.82 -2.18
N ALA A 81 10.14 -2.38 -3.32
CA ALA A 81 9.33 -3.59 -3.33
C ALA A 81 10.15 -4.85 -2.98
N ASP A 82 11.42 -4.89 -3.35
CA ASP A 82 12.36 -5.96 -3.00
C ASP A 82 12.74 -5.85 -1.50
N GLU A 83 12.95 -4.66 -0.96
CA GLU A 83 13.25 -4.42 0.47
C GLU A 83 12.09 -4.86 1.39
N ILE A 84 10.84 -4.74 0.96
CA ILE A 84 9.68 -5.33 1.65
C ILE A 84 9.82 -6.84 1.81
N GLN A 85 10.30 -7.53 0.76
CA GLN A 85 10.48 -8.99 0.79
C GLN A 85 11.61 -9.36 1.76
N GLU A 86 12.72 -8.61 1.75
CA GLU A 86 13.83 -8.77 2.70
C GLU A 86 13.36 -8.57 4.14
N ALA A 87 12.68 -7.45 4.43
CA ALA A 87 12.16 -7.15 5.76
C ALA A 87 11.17 -8.21 6.28
N PHE A 88 10.39 -8.82 5.37
CA PHE A 88 9.50 -9.93 5.71
C PHE A 88 10.29 -11.20 6.11
N GLU A 89 11.35 -11.53 5.38
CA GLU A 89 12.23 -12.67 5.66
C GLU A 89 13.00 -12.52 6.97
N GLU A 90 13.43 -11.30 7.29
CA GLU A 90 14.07 -10.92 8.54
C GLU A 90 13.14 -11.01 9.76
N LYS A 91 11.82 -11.04 9.51
CA LYS A 91 10.77 -10.97 10.53
C LYS A 91 10.86 -9.71 11.39
N ASP A 92 11.28 -8.59 10.79
CA ASP A 92 11.27 -7.28 11.44
C ASP A 92 10.04 -6.47 11.00
N PRO A 93 8.98 -6.40 11.83
CA PRO A 93 7.78 -5.64 11.49
C PRO A 93 7.97 -4.12 11.41
N ARG A 94 9.00 -3.56 12.06
CA ARG A 94 9.25 -2.12 11.98
C ARG A 94 9.91 -1.80 10.65
N HIS A 95 10.92 -2.57 10.28
CA HIS A 95 11.55 -2.50 8.97
C HIS A 95 10.50 -2.69 7.87
N LEU A 96 9.66 -3.73 7.96
CA LEU A 96 8.57 -3.96 7.00
C LEU A 96 7.61 -2.76 6.87
N GLN A 97 7.32 -2.06 7.97
CA GLN A 97 6.46 -0.88 7.92
C GLN A 97 7.16 0.32 7.26
N GLU A 98 8.46 0.46 7.46
CA GLU A 98 9.33 1.46 6.83
C GLU A 98 9.32 1.28 5.32
N GLU A 99 9.68 0.09 4.83
CA GLU A 99 9.75 -0.22 3.39
C GLU A 99 8.38 -0.11 2.68
N ILE A 100 7.28 -0.49 3.35
CA ILE A 100 5.93 -0.25 2.81
C ILE A 100 5.66 1.25 2.67
N GLY A 101 6.13 2.06 3.62
CA GLY A 101 6.03 3.51 3.58
C GLY A 101 6.81 4.09 2.41
N ASP A 102 8.03 3.62 2.18
CA ASP A 102 8.92 4.11 1.13
C ASP A 102 8.44 3.69 -0.26
N LEU A 103 7.89 2.48 -0.44
CA LEU A 103 7.20 2.10 -1.67
C LEU A 103 5.99 3.01 -1.98
N ILE A 104 5.21 3.40 -0.96
CA ILE A 104 4.10 4.34 -1.14
C ILE A 104 4.63 5.72 -1.53
N HIS A 105 5.70 6.20 -0.88
CA HIS A 105 6.33 7.47 -1.20
C HIS A 105 6.87 7.49 -2.64
N ALA A 106 7.62 6.47 -3.04
CA ALA A 106 8.15 6.31 -4.40
C ALA A 106 7.02 6.26 -5.45
N SER A 107 5.90 5.61 -5.14
CA SER A 107 4.72 5.58 -6.02
C SER A 107 4.05 6.96 -6.19
N ILE A 108 4.08 7.80 -5.15
CA ILE A 108 3.61 9.19 -5.21
C ILE A 108 4.59 10.02 -6.06
N GLY A 109 5.90 9.90 -5.81
CA GLY A 109 6.95 10.53 -6.61
C GLY A 109 6.82 10.19 -8.10
N LEU A 110 6.55 8.92 -8.42
CA LEU A 110 6.26 8.46 -9.79
C LEU A 110 5.06 9.18 -10.41
N SER A 111 3.98 9.35 -9.64
CA SER A 111 2.80 10.08 -10.10
C SER A 111 3.13 11.55 -10.41
N ILE A 112 3.89 12.21 -9.52
CA ILE A 112 4.35 13.60 -9.69
C ILE A 112 5.25 13.74 -10.91
N PHE A 113 6.23 12.85 -11.07
CA PHE A 113 7.13 12.83 -12.24
C PHE A 113 6.35 12.68 -13.55
N CYS A 114 5.30 11.85 -13.57
CA CYS A 114 4.45 11.65 -14.74
C CYS A 114 3.41 12.77 -14.94
N GLY A 115 3.35 13.77 -14.05
CA GLY A 115 2.39 14.87 -14.12
C GLY A 115 0.93 14.45 -13.87
N VAL A 116 0.72 13.37 -13.13
CA VAL A 116 -0.63 12.90 -12.74
C VAL A 116 -0.87 13.14 -11.26
N ASP A 117 -2.11 13.52 -10.92
CA ASP A 117 -2.49 13.74 -9.53
C ASP A 117 -2.54 12.38 -8.77
N PRO A 118 -1.77 12.20 -7.68
CA PRO A 118 -1.74 10.94 -6.96
C PRO A 118 -3.10 10.57 -6.31
N LYS A 119 -3.87 11.56 -5.83
CA LYS A 119 -5.19 11.36 -5.20
C LYS A 119 -6.23 10.95 -6.25
N GLU A 120 -6.21 11.57 -7.41
CA GLU A 120 -7.06 11.17 -8.53
C GLU A 120 -6.69 9.76 -9.00
N THR A 121 -5.39 9.47 -9.10
CA THR A 121 -4.86 8.17 -9.54
C THR A 121 -5.34 7.03 -8.64
N ILE A 122 -5.27 7.19 -7.31
CA ILE A 122 -5.77 6.17 -6.38
C ILE A 122 -7.30 6.07 -6.45
N ALA A 123 -8.02 7.19 -6.58
CA ALA A 123 -9.48 7.19 -6.71
C ALA A 123 -9.96 6.42 -7.96
N LEU A 124 -9.29 6.61 -9.10
CA LEU A 124 -9.56 5.85 -10.34
C LEU A 124 -9.29 4.35 -10.16
N SER A 125 -8.25 3.99 -9.40
CA SER A 125 -7.95 2.59 -9.09
C SER A 125 -9.06 1.96 -8.23
N ILE A 126 -9.55 2.67 -7.22
CA ILE A 126 -10.66 2.25 -6.35
C ILE A 126 -11.93 2.04 -7.18
N GLN A 127 -12.34 3.01 -7.98
CA GLN A 127 -13.54 2.91 -8.83
C GLN A 127 -13.45 1.72 -9.80
N LYS A 128 -12.27 1.50 -10.40
CA LYS A 128 -12.00 0.36 -11.28
C LYS A 128 -12.14 -0.96 -10.53
N PHE A 129 -11.61 -1.05 -9.30
CA PHE A 129 -11.76 -2.23 -8.45
C PHE A 129 -13.24 -2.47 -8.11
N GLU A 130 -13.97 -1.45 -7.65
CA GLU A 130 -15.39 -1.57 -7.29
C GLU A 130 -16.26 -2.04 -8.45
N LYS A 131 -16.03 -1.48 -9.65
CA LYS A 131 -16.71 -1.90 -10.89
C LYS A 131 -16.47 -3.40 -11.17
N ARG A 132 -15.20 -3.82 -11.15
CA ARG A 132 -14.80 -5.21 -11.41
C ARG A 132 -15.34 -6.16 -10.34
N PHE A 133 -15.17 -5.81 -9.08
CA PHE A 133 -15.63 -6.63 -7.96
C PHE A 133 -17.16 -6.77 -7.93
N THR A 134 -17.91 -5.71 -8.26
CA THR A 134 -19.36 -5.78 -8.42
C THR A 134 -19.76 -6.71 -9.56
N CYS A 135 -19.05 -6.66 -10.69
CA CYS A 135 -19.27 -7.58 -11.80
C CYS A 135 -18.93 -9.03 -11.42
N MET A 136 -17.81 -9.25 -10.73
CA MET A 136 -17.38 -10.55 -10.22
C MET A 136 -18.45 -11.19 -9.33
N LYS A 137 -19.05 -10.42 -8.41
CA LYS A 137 -20.17 -10.88 -7.56
C LYS A 137 -21.38 -11.34 -8.38
N LYS A 138 -21.74 -10.60 -9.44
CA LYS A 138 -22.86 -10.96 -10.32
C LYS A 138 -22.58 -12.24 -11.11
N ILE A 139 -21.36 -12.41 -11.62
CA ILE A 139 -20.95 -13.64 -12.33
C ILE A 139 -21.02 -14.84 -11.38
N ALA A 140 -20.50 -14.70 -10.16
CA ALA A 140 -20.57 -15.75 -9.15
C ALA A 140 -22.03 -16.11 -8.79
N GLU A 141 -22.91 -15.11 -8.66
CA GLU A 141 -24.34 -15.33 -8.40
C GLU A 141 -25.04 -16.05 -9.56
N GLN A 142 -24.72 -15.70 -10.81
CA GLN A 142 -25.20 -16.40 -12.01
C GLN A 142 -24.76 -17.86 -12.07
N ASP A 143 -23.54 -18.14 -11.60
CA ASP A 143 -22.98 -19.49 -11.48
C ASP A 143 -23.50 -20.24 -10.22
N GLY A 144 -24.46 -19.65 -9.49
CA GLY A 144 -25.13 -20.28 -8.34
C GLY A 144 -24.43 -20.11 -7.00
N HIS A 145 -23.40 -19.26 -6.92
CA HIS A 145 -22.65 -19.01 -5.69
C HIS A 145 -23.16 -17.76 -4.96
N LYS A 146 -23.52 -17.91 -3.69
CA LYS A 146 -23.83 -16.76 -2.80
C LYS A 146 -22.59 -15.92 -2.48
N ASN A 147 -21.42 -16.57 -2.35
CA ASN A 147 -20.10 -15.97 -2.24
C ASN A 147 -19.04 -16.99 -2.68
N LEU A 148 -17.78 -16.55 -2.79
CA LEU A 148 -16.63 -17.41 -3.15
C LEU A 148 -15.75 -17.73 -1.94
N GLU A 149 -16.31 -17.69 -0.73
CA GLU A 149 -15.59 -17.95 0.50
C GLU A 149 -15.05 -19.40 0.51
N GLY A 150 -13.78 -19.57 0.89
CA GLY A 150 -13.12 -20.88 0.95
C GLY A 150 -12.72 -21.47 -0.42
N GLN A 151 -13.00 -20.77 -1.53
CA GLN A 151 -12.54 -21.19 -2.85
C GLN A 151 -11.01 -21.04 -2.99
N PRO A 152 -10.34 -21.91 -3.77
CA PRO A 152 -8.93 -21.73 -4.10
C PRO A 152 -8.67 -20.40 -4.81
N LEU A 153 -7.48 -19.81 -4.60
CA LEU A 153 -7.08 -18.57 -5.27
C LEU A 153 -7.24 -18.64 -6.79
N ALA A 154 -6.89 -19.78 -7.41
CA ALA A 154 -7.05 -19.99 -8.84
C ALA A 154 -8.51 -19.77 -9.32
N VAL A 155 -9.49 -20.21 -8.53
CA VAL A 155 -10.92 -20.00 -8.82
C VAL A 155 -11.28 -18.53 -8.66
N LEU A 156 -10.81 -17.87 -7.59
CA LEU A 156 -11.03 -16.44 -7.39
C LEU A 156 -10.47 -15.61 -8.55
N MET A 157 -9.28 -15.98 -9.04
CA MET A 157 -8.62 -15.32 -10.17
C MET A 157 -9.37 -15.56 -11.49
N ASP A 158 -9.96 -16.74 -11.71
CA ASP A 158 -10.81 -16.98 -12.89
C ASP A 158 -12.04 -16.04 -12.91
N TYR A 159 -12.76 -15.93 -11.78
CA TYR A 159 -13.86 -14.98 -11.65
C TYR A 159 -13.42 -13.52 -11.81
N TRP A 160 -12.23 -13.17 -11.28
CA TRP A 160 -11.66 -11.84 -11.46
C TRP A 160 -11.37 -11.54 -12.94
N GLU A 161 -10.74 -12.46 -13.67
CA GLU A 161 -10.45 -12.29 -15.09
C GLU A 161 -11.72 -12.22 -15.95
N LYS A 162 -12.74 -13.03 -15.64
CA LYS A 162 -14.08 -12.89 -16.25
C LYS A 162 -14.65 -11.49 -16.05
N SER A 163 -14.57 -10.96 -14.82
CA SER A 163 -15.06 -9.61 -14.51
C SER A 163 -14.28 -8.50 -15.23
N LYS A 164 -12.96 -8.67 -15.42
CA LYS A 164 -12.14 -7.74 -16.19
C LYS A 164 -12.58 -7.68 -17.65
N LYS A 165 -12.81 -8.83 -18.29
CA LYS A 165 -13.29 -8.91 -19.68
C LYS A 165 -14.65 -8.24 -19.84
N GLU A 166 -15.62 -8.59 -19.00
CA GLU A 166 -16.98 -8.04 -19.07
C GLU A 166 -17.01 -6.51 -18.86
N THR A 167 -16.24 -6.00 -17.90
CA THR A 167 -16.21 -4.55 -17.60
C THR A 167 -15.42 -3.73 -18.61
N ALA A 168 -14.55 -4.36 -19.41
CA ALA A 168 -13.86 -3.75 -20.54
C ALA A 168 -14.79 -3.61 -21.76
N ILE A 169 -15.55 -4.66 -22.10
CA ILE A 169 -16.51 -4.64 -23.23
C ILE A 169 -17.55 -3.52 -23.05
N ARG A 170 -18.05 -3.32 -21.84
CA ARG A 170 -19.02 -2.25 -21.52
C ARG A 170 -18.46 -0.83 -21.53
N LYS A 171 -17.17 -0.62 -21.84
CA LYS A 171 -16.63 0.73 -22.12
C LYS A 171 -16.77 1.12 -23.60
N GLU A 172 -17.00 0.16 -24.49
CA GLU A 172 -16.97 0.35 -25.95
C GLU A 172 -18.37 0.46 -26.60
N LEU A 173 -19.43 0.33 -25.80
CA LEU A 173 -20.84 0.52 -26.17
C LEU A 173 -21.38 1.81 -25.54
#